data_AF-A0A542MWR3-F1
#
_entry.id   AF-A0A542MWR3-F1
#
_cell.length_a   1.000
_cell.length_b   1.000
_cell.length_c   1.000
_cell.angle_alpha   90.00
_cell.angle_beta   90.00
_cell.angle_gamma   90.00
#
_symmetry.space_group_name_H-M   'P 1'
#
loop_
_entity.id
_entity.type
_entity.pdbx_description
1 polymer ?
#
loop_
_entity_poly.entity_id
_entity_poly.type
_entity_poly.pdbx_seq_one_letter_code
_entity_poly.pdbx_strand_id
1 'polypeptide(L)'
;MYSTGPGCIRCTLTCRALAAVGIDFRVVDLSTDAAAVELVTRTLGHSQAPVVVVDQHPDMHWSGFRPDLFTQLAARIDSEPDGGPTAGSPIGRV
;
A
#
# COMPACT_ATOMS: atom_id res chain seq x y z
N MET A 1 -3.56 4.51 -1.30
CA MET A 1 -3.11 4.74 -2.69
C MET A 1 -2.99 6.24 -2.95
N TYR A 2 -1.86 6.67 -3.48
CA TYR A 2 -1.60 8.06 -3.86
C TYR A 2 -1.74 8.25 -5.38
N SER A 3 -2.52 9.25 -5.78
CA SER A 3 -2.84 9.61 -7.16
C SER A 3 -2.36 11.02 -7.46
N THR A 4 -1.89 11.28 -8.69
CA THR A 4 -1.46 12.62 -9.12
C THR A 4 -2.57 13.44 -9.78
N GLY A 5 -3.83 13.02 -9.61
CA GLY A 5 -5.00 13.76 -10.09
C GLY A 5 -5.83 13.05 -11.17
N PRO A 6 -6.89 13.71 -11.65
CA PRO A 6 -7.93 13.11 -12.51
C PRO A 6 -7.44 12.75 -13.92
N GLY A 7 -6.29 13.26 -14.36
CA GLY A 7 -5.69 12.91 -15.67
C GLY A 7 -4.89 11.60 -15.67
N CYS A 8 -4.68 10.97 -14.51
CA CYS A 8 -3.83 9.80 -14.39
C CYS A 8 -4.58 8.50 -14.73
N ILE A 9 -4.50 8.07 -15.99
CA ILE A 9 -5.10 6.79 -16.45
C ILE A 9 -4.56 5.61 -15.63
N ARG A 10 -3.25 5.58 -15.34
CA ARG A 10 -2.61 4.52 -14.54
C ARG A 10 -3.18 4.46 -13.11
N CYS A 11 -3.51 5.61 -12.54
CA CYS A 11 -4.11 5.69 -11.22
C CYS A 11 -5.54 5.11 -11.27
N THR A 12 -6.32 5.47 -12.28
CA THR A 12 -7.67 4.90 -12.48
C THR A 12 -7.64 3.37 -12.65
N LEU A 13 -6.68 2.84 -13.43
CA LEU A 13 -6.50 1.40 -13.60
C LEU A 13 -6.15 0.70 -12.28
N THR A 14 -5.30 1.33 -11.47
CA THR A 14 -4.92 0.79 -10.17
C THR A 14 -6.12 0.72 -9.21
N CYS A 15 -6.94 1.77 -9.13
CA CYS A 15 -8.16 1.76 -8.32
C CYS A 15 -9.10 0.61 -8.73
N ARG A 16 -9.28 0.40 -10.04
CA ARG A 16 -10.11 -0.70 -10.55
C ARG A 16 -9.54 -2.07 -10.19
N ALA A 17 -8.22 -2.24 -10.30
CA ALA A 17 -7.56 -3.50 -9.96
C ALA A 17 -7.67 -3.81 -8.46
N LEU A 18 -7.48 -2.82 -7.60
CA LEU A 18 -7.68 -2.93 -6.15
C LEU A 18 -9.13 -3.29 -5.80
N ALA A 19 -10.10 -2.62 -6.42
CA ALA A 19 -11.52 -2.93 -6.25
C ALA A 19 -11.88 -4.34 -6.74
N ALA A 20 -11.26 -4.80 -7.84
CA ALA A 20 -11.51 -6.12 -8.40
C ALA A 20 -11.03 -7.26 -7.49
N VAL A 21 -9.96 -7.04 -6.71
CA VAL A 21 -9.49 -8.01 -5.72
C VAL A 21 -10.18 -7.87 -4.36
N GLY A 22 -11.07 -6.90 -4.20
CA GLY A 22 -11.84 -6.70 -2.96
C GLY A 22 -11.03 -6.12 -1.79
N ILE A 23 -9.90 -5.46 -2.06
CA ILE A 23 -9.10 -4.81 -1.02
C ILE A 23 -9.69 -3.43 -0.74
N ASP A 24 -9.88 -3.08 0.53
CA ASP A 24 -10.19 -1.71 0.93
C ASP A 24 -9.00 -0.77 0.68
N PHE A 25 -9.23 0.30 -0.06
CA PHE A 25 -8.19 1.29 -0.36
C PHE A 25 -8.74 2.71 -0.30
N ARG A 26 -7.90 3.63 0.19
CA ARG A 26 -8.15 5.07 0.13
C ARG A 26 -7.33 5.69 -1.01
N VAL A 27 -7.99 6.51 -1.83
CA VAL A 27 -7.31 7.34 -2.83
C VAL A 27 -6.99 8.69 -2.19
N VAL A 28 -5.73 9.09 -2.24
CA VAL A 28 -5.23 10.38 -1.75
C VAL A 28 -4.67 11.14 -2.93
N ASP A 29 -5.18 12.36 -3.15
CA ASP A 29 -4.78 13.20 -4.27
C ASP A 29 -3.58 14.07 -3.91
N LEU A 30 -2.43 13.74 -4.50
CA LEU A 30 -1.16 14.43 -4.33
C LEU A 30 -1.19 15.85 -4.92
N SER A 31 -2.08 16.15 -5.87
CA SER A 31 -2.20 17.50 -6.41
C SER A 31 -2.85 18.46 -5.42
N THR A 32 -3.66 17.96 -4.49
CA THR A 32 -4.35 18.78 -3.48
C THR A 32 -3.74 18.69 -2.08
N ASP A 33 -2.94 17.65 -1.81
CA ASP A 33 -2.41 17.35 -0.49
C ASP A 33 -0.88 17.40 -0.48
N ALA A 34 -0.34 18.56 -0.12
CA ALA A 34 1.10 18.81 -0.08
C ALA A 34 1.83 17.94 0.96
N ALA A 35 1.15 17.57 2.06
CA ALA A 35 1.72 16.68 3.07
C ALA A 35 1.89 15.26 2.52
N ALA A 36 0.92 14.77 1.75
CA ALA A 36 1.03 13.49 1.06
C ALA A 36 2.16 13.47 0.02
N VAL A 37 2.39 14.59 -0.69
CA VAL A 37 3.53 14.73 -1.61
C VAL A 37 4.85 14.60 -0.87
N GLU A 38 4.99 15.30 0.26
CA GLU A 38 6.20 15.22 1.08
C GLU A 38 6.44 13.80 1.58
N LEU A 39 5.40 13.12 2.08
CA LEU A 39 5.50 11.73 2.53
C LEU A 39 5.95 10.80 1.39
N VAL A 40 5.34 10.91 0.22
CA VAL A 40 5.67 10.02 -0.91
C VAL A 40 7.09 10.26 -1.44
N THR A 41 7.52 11.52 -1.52
CA THR A 41 8.81 11.88 -2.11
C THR A 41 9.96 11.83 -1.11
N ARG A 42 9.77 12.30 0.12
CA ARG A 42 10.81 12.34 1.17
C ARG A 42 10.85 11.10 2.03
N THR A 43 9.70 10.57 2.44
CA THR A 43 9.66 9.40 3.34
C THR A 43 9.80 8.11 2.56
N LEU A 44 9.01 7.95 1.50
CA LEU A 44 9.01 6.71 0.71
C LEU A 44 10.00 6.74 -0.46
N GLY A 45 10.46 7.93 -0.88
CA GLY A 45 11.44 8.07 -1.96
C GLY A 45 10.89 7.75 -3.36
N HIS A 46 9.57 7.71 -3.55
CA HIS A 46 8.98 7.42 -4.85
C HIS A 46 8.76 8.71 -5.65
N SER A 47 9.22 8.69 -6.90
CA SER A 47 9.07 9.82 -7.84
C SER A 47 8.05 9.55 -8.93
N GLN A 48 7.51 8.33 -9.02
CA GLN A 48 6.53 7.92 -10.02
C GLN A 48 5.20 7.54 -9.38
N ALA A 49 4.13 8.13 -9.89
CA ALA A 49 2.76 7.75 -9.53
C ALA A 49 2.20 6.70 -10.50
N PRO A 50 1.24 5.85 -10.05
CA PRO A 50 0.64 5.80 -8.71
C PRO A 50 1.56 5.16 -7.66
N VAL A 51 1.43 5.56 -6.39
CA VAL A 51 2.14 4.93 -5.27
C VAL A 51 1.13 4.22 -4.38
N VAL A 52 1.37 2.93 -4.12
CA VAL A 52 0.53 2.10 -3.26
C VAL A 52 1.32 1.76 -2.01
N VAL A 53 0.69 1.99 -0.86
CA VAL A 53 1.25 1.70 0.47
C VAL A 53 0.20 0.88 1.19
N VAL A 54 0.64 -0.21 1.83
CA VAL A 54 -0.21 -1.07 2.65
C VAL A 54 -0.17 -0.53 4.08
N ASP A 55 -1.31 -0.12 4.62
CA ASP A 55 -1.38 0.51 5.95
C ASP A 55 -0.88 -0.41 7.06
N GLN A 56 -1.23 -1.70 6.97
CA GLN A 56 -0.79 -2.75 7.91
C GLN A 56 0.70 -3.09 7.81
N HIS A 57 1.37 -2.75 6.70
CA HIS A 57 2.77 -3.08 6.45
C HIS A 57 3.48 -1.88 5.80
N PRO A 58 4.03 -0.94 6.59
CA PRO A 58 4.65 0.28 6.06
C PRO A 58 5.86 0.00 5.15
N ASP A 59 6.54 -1.13 5.35
CA ASP A 59 7.63 -1.59 4.49
C ASP A 59 7.14 -2.08 3.11
N MET A 60 5.86 -2.44 3.00
CA MET A 60 5.27 -2.97 1.78
C MET A 60 4.59 -1.86 0.98
N HIS A 61 5.39 -1.23 0.14
CA HIS A 61 4.96 -0.16 -0.75
C HIS A 61 5.65 -0.24 -2.11
N TRP A 62 4.99 0.25 -3.15
CA TRP A 62 5.55 0.27 -4.50
C TRP A 62 4.98 1.41 -5.33
N SER A 63 5.73 1.76 -6.38
CA SER A 63 5.30 2.70 -7.41
C SER A 63 4.94 1.96 -8.71
N GLY A 64 3.98 2.51 -9.45
CA GLY A 64 3.53 2.01 -10.74
C GLY A 64 2.34 1.03 -10.68
N PHE A 65 1.82 0.70 -11.88
CA PHE A 65 0.69 -0.22 -12.02
C PHE A 65 1.18 -1.67 -12.01
N ARG A 66 0.90 -2.39 -10.92
CA ARG A 66 1.32 -3.79 -10.70
C ARG A 66 0.13 -4.64 -10.21
N PRO A 67 -0.74 -5.11 -11.13
CA PRO A 67 -1.92 -5.89 -10.76
C PRO A 67 -1.57 -7.19 -10.00
N ASP A 68 -0.44 -7.80 -10.35
CA ASP A 68 0.05 -9.03 -9.73
C ASP A 68 0.28 -8.89 -8.21
N LEU A 69 0.79 -7.74 -7.77
CA LEU A 69 1.02 -7.46 -6.35
C LEU A 69 -0.29 -7.29 -5.58
N PHE A 70 -1.35 -6.79 -6.21
CA PHE A 70 -2.66 -6.66 -5.56
C PHE A 70 -3.27 -8.03 -5.27
N THR A 71 -3.19 -8.96 -6.22
CA THR A 71 -3.67 -10.33 -6.01
C THR A 71 -2.89 -11.03 -4.89
N GLN A 72 -1.56 -10.88 -4.88
CA GLN A 72 -0.74 -11.42 -3.80
C GLN A 72 -1.07 -10.78 -2.45
N LEU A 73 -1.30 -9.46 -2.43
CA LEU A 73 -1.69 -8.75 -1.22
C LEU A 73 -3.06 -9.20 -0.70
N ALA A 74 -4.05 -9.38 -1.57
CA ALA A 74 -5.37 -9.86 -1.20
C ALA A 74 -5.30 -11.24 -0.51
N ALA A 75 -4.49 -12.15 -1.05
CA ALA A 75 -4.26 -13.45 -0.44
C ALA A 75 -3.60 -13.35 0.95
N ARG A 76 -2.73 -12.36 1.17
CA ARG A 76 -2.02 -12.15 2.45
C ARG A 76 -2.90 -11.48 3.51
N ILE A 77 -3.74 -10.51 3.13
CA ILE A 77 -4.64 -9.83 4.07
C ILE A 77 -5.69 -10.81 4.63
N ASP A 78 -6.15 -11.77 3.84
CA ASP A 78 -7.07 -12.82 4.31
C ASP A 78 -6.44 -13.77 5.35
N SER A 79 -5.09 -13.81 5.44
CA SER A 79 -4.35 -14.77 6.26
C SER A 79 -4.17 -14.37 7.73
N GLU A 80 -4.45 -13.13 8.13
CA GLU A 80 -4.27 -12.68 9.52
C GLU A 80 -5.42 -11.77 10.01
N PRO A 81 -6.33 -12.29 10.84
CA PRO A 81 -7.07 -11.43 11.76
C PRO A 81 -6.22 -11.26 13.03
N ASP A 82 -5.81 -10.02 13.30
CA ASP A 82 -5.52 -9.50 14.65
C ASP A 82 -4.18 -9.88 15.34
N GLY A 83 -3.30 -8.88 15.47
CA GLY A 83 -2.55 -8.56 16.69
C GLY A 83 -1.85 -9.69 17.48
N GLY A 84 -0.63 -10.05 17.09
CA GLY A 84 0.33 -10.68 18.00
C GLY A 84 1.45 -9.71 18.41
N PRO A 85 1.62 -9.34 19.69
CA PRO A 85 2.81 -8.60 20.12
C PRO A 85 4.06 -9.46 19.88
N THR A 86 5.10 -8.82 19.36
CA THR A 86 6.45 -9.37 19.27
C THR A 86 7.03 -9.68 20.67
N ALA A 87 7.86 -10.73 20.70
CA ALA A 87 8.83 -11.15 21.73
C ALA A 87 8.40 -12.25 22.74
N GLY A 88 9.02 -13.42 22.59
CA GLY A 88 8.98 -14.50 23.58
C GLY A 88 9.74 -15.75 23.13
N SER A 89 11.06 -15.65 22.98
CA SER A 89 11.98 -16.80 22.87
C SER A 89 11.73 -17.83 23.98
N PRO A 90 11.79 -19.16 23.71
CA PRO A 90 12.09 -20.11 24.76
C PRO A 90 13.59 -20.43 24.74
N ILE A 91 14.37 -19.70 25.55
CA ILE A 91 15.58 -20.27 26.14
C ILE A 91 15.15 -20.93 27.46
N GLY A 92 15.29 -22.26 27.56
CA GLY A 92 15.11 -23.04 28.79
C GLY A 92 14.81 -24.50 28.48
N ARG A 93 15.83 -25.36 28.34
CA ARG A 93 16.44 -26.19 29.40
C ARG A 93 15.49 -27.26 29.97
N VAL A 94 15.69 -28.50 29.54
CA VAL A 94 15.74 -29.71 30.40
C VAL A 94 16.61 -30.76 29.72
#